data_AF-A0A7X0XVI8-F1
#
_entry.id   AF-A0A7X0XVI8-F1
#
_cell.length_a   1.000
_cell.length_b   1.000
_cell.length_c   1.000
_cell.angle_alpha   90.00
_cell.angle_beta   90.00
_cell.angle_gamma   90.00
#
_symmetry.space_group_name_H-M   'P 1'
#
loop_
_entity.id
_entity.type
_entity.pdbx_description
1 polymer ?
#
loop_
_entity_poly.entity_id
_entity_poly.type
_entity_poly.pdbx_seq_one_letter_code
_entity_poly.pdbx_strand_id
1 'polypeptide(L)' 'MSSDEVVGTLAIHQSNPKGVCTACIQGITNPKVKPGIFMQLSQKYPNLIIKVTTEMQEGIRAAGKFDFILSGGKLIE' A
#
# COMPACT_ATOMS: atom_id res chain seq x y z
N MET A 1 -19.53 -8.33 -10.95
CA MET A 1 -19.01 -7.96 -9.63
C MET A 1 -18.66 -6.49 -9.67
N SER A 2 -19.34 -5.66 -8.88
CA SER A 2 -19.00 -4.26 -8.70
C SER A 2 -17.78 -4.14 -7.78
N SER A 3 -17.08 -3.02 -7.87
CA SER A 3 -15.93 -2.72 -7.01
C SER A 3 -16.27 -2.74 -5.52
N ASP A 4 -17.49 -2.34 -5.17
CA ASP A 4 -17.93 -2.22 -3.78
C ASP A 4 -18.28 -3.57 -3.15
N GLU A 5 -18.52 -4.60 -3.97
CA GLU A 5 -18.73 -5.99 -3.54
C GLU A 5 -17.42 -6.67 -3.11
N VAL A 6 -16.26 -6.10 -3.46
CA VAL A 6 -14.95 -6.65 -3.07
C VAL A 6 -14.62 -6.20 -1.66
N VAL A 7 -14.72 -7.15 -0.72
CA VAL A 7 -14.49 -6.94 0.72
C VAL A 7 -13.43 -7.90 1.25
N GLY A 8 -12.80 -7.54 2.37
CA GLY A 8 -11.86 -8.40 3.10
C GLY A 8 -10.49 -7.75 3.29
N THR A 9 -9.50 -8.58 3.62
CA THR A 9 -8.11 -8.14 3.84
C THR A 9 -7.18 -8.81 2.85
N LEU A 10 -6.56 -8.01 1.99
CA LEU A 10 -5.43 -8.42 1.17
C LEU A 10 -4.13 -8.15 1.93
N ALA A 11 -3.55 -9.21 2.51
CA ALA A 11 -2.26 -9.15 3.17
C ALA A 11 -1.13 -9.44 2.18
N ILE A 12 -0.18 -8.51 2.07
CA ILE A 12 1.00 -8.62 1.21
C ILE A 12 2.24 -8.53 2.08
N HIS A 13 3.06 -9.56 2.01
CA HIS A 13 4.41 -9.53 2.58
C HIS A 13 5.43 -9.39 1.46
N GLN A 14 6.30 -8.41 1.61
CA GLN A 14 7.21 -7.96 0.57
C GLN A 14 8.65 -8.28 1.02
N SER A 15 9.35 -9.11 0.24
CA SER A 15 10.66 -9.68 0.62
C SER A 15 11.88 -8.77 0.39
N ASN A 16 11.79 -7.79 -0.52
CA ASN A 16 12.80 -6.73 -0.67
C ASN A 16 12.95 -5.84 0.62
N PRO A 17 14.06 -5.96 1.34
CA PRO A 17 14.24 -5.29 2.63
C PRO A 17 14.37 -3.76 2.56
N LYS A 18 14.36 -3.16 1.36
CA LYS A 18 14.39 -1.70 1.18
C LYS A 18 13.01 -1.03 1.27
N GLY A 19 11.95 -1.81 1.45
CA GLY A 19 10.57 -1.34 1.46
C GLY A 19 9.96 -1.28 0.06
N VAL A 20 8.72 -0.80 0.05
CA VAL A 20 7.93 -0.68 -1.17
C VAL A 20 8.48 0.45 -2.04
N CYS A 21 8.56 0.21 -3.35
CA CYS A 21 9.09 1.16 -4.32
C CYS A 21 8.37 2.52 -4.25
N THR A 22 9.11 3.63 -4.41
CA THR A 22 8.54 4.99 -4.28
C THR A 22 7.40 5.24 -5.29
N ALA A 23 7.54 4.77 -6.53
CA ALA A 23 6.49 4.84 -7.55
C ALA A 23 5.22 4.06 -7.15
N CYS A 24 5.37 2.96 -6.42
CA CYS A 24 4.27 2.09 -5.99
C CYS A 24 3.41 2.76 -4.91
N ILE A 25 4.02 3.60 -4.06
CA ILE A 25 3.37 4.31 -2.94
C ILE A 25 2.99 5.76 -3.25
N GLN A 26 3.19 6.23 -4.49
CA GLN A 26 2.78 7.58 -4.86
C GLN A 26 1.29 7.81 -4.57
N GLY A 27 0.92 9.03 -4.19
CA GLY A 27 -0.45 9.36 -3.85
C GLY A 27 -0.84 9.05 -2.40
N ILE A 28 -0.18 8.12 -1.70
CA ILE A 28 -0.57 7.71 -0.33
C ILE A 28 -0.50 8.89 0.65
N THR A 29 0.60 9.66 0.64
CA THR A 29 0.79 10.83 1.53
C THR A 29 0.72 12.17 0.79
N ASN A 30 0.86 12.16 -0.54
CA ASN A 30 0.80 13.35 -1.37
C ASN A 30 -0.26 13.17 -2.47
N PRO A 31 -1.48 13.69 -2.30
CA PRO A 31 -2.56 13.51 -3.29
C PRO A 31 -2.35 14.31 -4.58
N LYS A 32 -1.34 15.20 -4.65
CA LYS A 32 -1.08 16.04 -5.84
C LYS A 32 -0.28 15.33 -6.94
N VAL A 33 0.16 14.09 -6.71
CA VAL A 33 0.89 13.29 -7.71
C VAL A 33 0.00 12.17 -8.24
N LYS A 34 0.37 11.63 -9.42
CA LYS A 34 -0.30 10.45 -9.98
C LYS A 34 -0.25 9.30 -8.95
N PRO A 35 -1.38 8.64 -8.64
CA PRO A 35 -1.39 7.59 -7.63
C PRO A 35 -0.59 6.39 -8.12
N GLY A 36 0.19 5.80 -7.21
CA GLY A 36 0.85 4.52 -7.41
C GLY A 36 -0.12 3.35 -7.30
N ILE A 37 0.38 2.12 -7.49
CA ILE A 37 -0.46 0.93 -7.60
C ILE A 37 -1.31 0.68 -6.34
N PHE A 38 -0.75 0.90 -5.15
CA PHE A 38 -1.45 0.66 -3.90
C PHE A 38 -2.60 1.65 -3.68
N MET A 39 -2.38 2.93 -4.04
CA MET A 39 -3.41 3.96 -3.95
C MET A 39 -4.51 3.71 -5.00
N GLN A 40 -4.16 3.37 -6.24
CA GLN A 40 -5.13 3.00 -7.27
C GLN A 40 -5.96 1.77 -6.87
N LEU A 41 -5.32 0.75 -6.30
CA LEU A 41 -6.02 -0.46 -5.84
C LEU A 41 -7.01 -0.16 -4.72
N SER A 42 -6.60 0.65 -3.73
CA SER A 42 -7.45 1.04 -2.60
C SER A 42 -8.63 1.91 -3.01
N GLN A 43 -8.43 2.81 -3.99
CA GLN A 43 -9.51 3.63 -4.55
C GLN A 43 -10.48 2.80 -5.39
N LYS A 44 -9.96 1.81 -6.14
CA LYS A 44 -10.78 0.94 -6.98
C LYS A 44 -11.66 0.00 -6.15
N TYR A 45 -11.19 -0.49 -5.00
CA TYR A 45 -11.92 -1.40 -4.13
C TYR A 45 -12.06 -0.78 -2.74
N PRO A 46 -13.07 0.08 -2.52
CA PRO A 46 -13.11 0.93 -1.33
C PRO A 46 -13.31 0.16 -0.02
N ASN A 47 -13.89 -1.04 -0.08
CA ASN A 47 -14.14 -1.91 1.06
C ASN A 47 -13.06 -2.98 1.27
N LEU A 48 -12.00 -2.98 0.45
CA LEU A 48 -10.85 -3.88 0.61
C LEU A 48 -9.78 -3.22 1.49
N ILE A 49 -9.39 -3.91 2.57
CA ILE A 49 -8.26 -3.53 3.41
C ILE A 49 -6.99 -4.10 2.77
N ILE A 50 -6.04 -3.25 2.42
CA ILE A 50 -4.75 -3.65 1.86
C ILE A 50 -3.71 -3.46 2.95
N LYS A 51 -3.19 -4.56 3.50
CA LYS A 51 -2.15 -4.56 4.54
C LYS A 51 -0.84 -4.99 3.92
N VAL A 52 0.14 -4.10 3.88
CA VAL A 52 1.48 -4.37 3.38
C VAL A 52 2.45 -4.43 4.54
N THR A 53 3.31 -5.45 4.52
CA THR A 53 4.44 -5.61 5.44
C THR A 53 5.71 -5.83 4.63
N THR A 54 6.85 -5.39 5.16
CA THR A 54 8.16 -5.62 4.55
C THR A 54 9.04 -6.48 5.44
N GLU A 55 9.81 -7.38 4.82
CA GLU A 55 10.88 -8.13 5.49
C GLU A 55 11.96 -7.16 6.00
N MET A 56 12.29 -7.22 7.30
CA MET A 56 13.28 -6.34 7.90
C MET A 56 14.63 -7.04 7.97
N GLN A 57 15.66 -6.45 7.37
CA GLN A 57 17.02 -7.00 7.40
C GLN A 57 17.99 -6.02 8.06
N GLU A 58 18.76 -6.51 9.04
CA GLU A 58 19.78 -5.71 9.73
C GLU A 58 20.79 -5.11 8.74
N GLY A 59 21.18 -3.86 9.00
CA GLY A 59 22.17 -3.14 8.19
C GLY A 59 21.65 -2.54 6.87
N ILE A 60 20.39 -2.79 6.48
CA ILE A 60 19.79 -2.19 5.29
C ILE A 60 19.03 -0.92 5.65
N ARG A 61 19.40 0.20 5.01
CA ARG A 61 18.67 1.47 5.14
C ARG A 61 17.42 1.46 4.27
N ALA A 62 16.29 1.76 4.90
CA ALA A 62 15.01 2.06 4.26
C ALA A 62 15.16 3.06 3.11
N ALA A 63 14.53 2.79 1.97
CA ALA A 63 14.34 3.79 0.92
C ALA A 63 12.86 4.15 0.71
N GLY A 64 11.92 3.32 1.19
CA GLY A 64 10.48 3.50 1.04
C GLY A 64 9.71 3.43 2.35
N LYS A 65 8.38 3.31 2.24
CA LYS A 65 7.50 2.98 3.37
C LYS A 65 7.46 1.45 3.51
N PHE A 66 7.76 0.94 4.69
CA PHE A 66 7.80 -0.50 4.97
C PHE A 66 6.40 -1.06 5.09
N ASP A 67 5.74 -0.69 6.20
CA ASP A 67 4.46 -1.22 6.56
C ASP A 67 3.40 -0.13 6.42
N PHE A 68 2.27 -0.51 5.85
CA PHE A 68 1.12 0.38 5.77
C PHE A 68 -0.17 -0.39 5.55
N ILE A 69 -1.27 0.24 5.97
CA ILE A 69 -2.61 -0.25 5.74
C ILE A 69 -3.37 0.81 4.94
N LEU A 70 -4.03 0.40 3.85
CA LEU A 70 -4.89 1.26 3.05
C LEU A 70 -6.33 0.71 3.03
N SER A 71 -7.30 1.62 3.09
CA SER A 71 -8.71 1.31 2.81
C SER A 71 -9.37 2.54 2.19
N GLY A 72 -10.17 2.35 1.13
CA GLY A 72 -10.92 3.45 0.52
C GLY A 72 -10.06 4.62 0.02
N GLY A 73 -8.83 4.36 -0.43
CA GLY A 73 -7.88 5.40 -0.84
C GLY A 73 -7.32 6.23 0.31
N LYS A 74 -7.38 5.72 1.55
CA LYS A 74 -6.82 6.38 2.74
C LYS A 74 -5.83 5.48 3.42
N LEU A 75 -4.74 6.07 3.89
CA LEU A 75 -3.87 5.46 4.87
C LEU A 75 -4.60 5.41 6.22
N ILE A 76 -4.62 4.24 6.83
CA ILE A 76 -5.19 3.98 8.16
C ILE A 76 -4.06 3.52 9.08
N GLU A 77 -4.06 4.07 10.30
CA GLU A 77 -3.12 3.73 11.38
C GLU A 77 -3.49 2.40 12.06
#